data_AF-A0A524HYU8-F1
#
_entry.id   AF-A0A524HYU8-F1
#
_cell.length_a   1.000
_cell.length_b   1.000
_cell.length_c   1.000
_cell.angle_alpha   90.00
_cell.angle_beta   90.00
_cell.angle_gamma   90.00
#
_symmetry.space_group_name_H-M   'P 1'
#
loop_
_entity.id
_entity.type
_entity.pdbx_description
1 polymer ?
#
loop_
_entity_poly.entity_id
_entity_poly.type
_entity_poly.pdbx_seq_one_letter_code
_entity_poly.pdbx_strand_id
1 'polypeptide(L)'
;MVTKKNDIETNPNREYNLVDLEGKDVAALKKVALAMGMDEKEVDDPSKHHLIFKILEAQAKKQGMLFSEGVLECLEDGFGFLRAPEFSYLPSQDDIYVSPSQIRKFQLRTGDTISGVVRAPKNGEKYFALIRIEAVNFLHPDVIIEERRNVHFESLTPLYPFEMIKLQDGNPKNMNARVMELLTPIGKGQRGLIVSPPRAGKTTILKTIAKSIEANHPEIFLIVLLIAERPEEVTDFRRSVNAEVVASTFDEPPTRNAQVANIVLEKAKRLVEIKRDVVILLDSITRLARAHNAIVPPSGKVLSGGIDANALHKPKKFFGSARKIEEGGSLTILATALVDTGSRMDEVIFEEFKGTGNMEINLDRRLVDKRIFPAIDISRSGTRKEELLIEELDLNRIWILRKVLSQMNEVEAVELLIDKLSKTKVNQDFLNAMSKGN
;
A
#
# COMPACT_ATOMS: atom_id res chain seq x y z
N MET A 1 2.15 -23.63 -43.96
CA MET A 1 1.90 -22.19 -44.19
C MET A 1 2.51 -21.42 -43.04
N VAL A 2 3.37 -20.47 -43.39
CA VAL A 2 4.23 -19.70 -42.48
C VAL A 2 3.37 -18.92 -41.48
N THR A 3 3.66 -19.11 -40.19
CA THR A 3 3.19 -18.29 -39.08
C THR A 3 3.63 -16.84 -39.32
N LYS A 4 2.67 -15.94 -39.59
CA LYS A 4 2.92 -14.50 -39.57
C LYS A 4 3.39 -14.12 -38.18
N LYS A 5 4.67 -13.74 -38.05
CA LYS A 5 5.13 -12.87 -36.97
C LYS A 5 4.24 -11.62 -37.02
N ASN A 6 3.58 -11.30 -35.91
CA ASN A 6 3.00 -9.98 -35.71
C ASN A 6 4.17 -8.99 -35.62
N ASP A 7 4.62 -8.49 -36.77
CA ASP A 7 5.45 -7.30 -36.82
C ASP A 7 4.61 -6.16 -36.24
N ILE A 8 5.02 -5.70 -35.06
CA ILE A 8 4.43 -4.54 -34.39
C ILE A 8 4.86 -3.33 -35.21
N GLU A 9 4.06 -2.94 -36.20
CA GLU A 9 4.23 -1.66 -36.90
C GLU A 9 4.00 -0.53 -35.88
N THR A 10 5.10 -0.01 -35.33
CA THR A 10 5.10 1.20 -34.51
C THR A 10 5.05 2.41 -35.44
N ASN A 11 3.84 2.81 -35.84
CA ASN A 11 3.66 4.06 -36.58
C ASN A 11 3.67 5.24 -35.59
N PRO A 12 4.63 6.19 -35.70
CA PRO A 12 4.77 7.32 -34.77
C PRO A 12 3.62 8.35 -34.86
N ASN A 13 2.79 8.26 -35.91
CA ASN A 13 1.62 9.12 -36.15
C ASN A 13 0.28 8.41 -35.86
N ARG A 14 0.31 7.15 -35.42
CA ARG A 14 -0.92 6.46 -35.03
C ARG A 14 -1.37 6.97 -33.66
N GLU A 15 -2.63 7.39 -33.57
CA GLU A 15 -3.27 7.62 -32.27
C GLU A 15 -3.59 6.27 -31.62
N TYR A 16 -3.22 6.15 -30.35
CA TYR A 16 -3.56 5.01 -29.51
C TYR A 16 -4.65 5.43 -28.54
N ASN A 17 -5.69 4.59 -28.42
CA ASN A 17 -6.63 4.68 -27.30
C ASN A 17 -6.14 3.79 -26.14
N LEU A 18 -6.75 3.93 -24.95
CA LEU A 18 -6.33 3.15 -23.79
C LEU A 18 -6.45 1.63 -24.02
N VAL A 19 -7.51 1.18 -24.70
CA VAL A 19 -7.74 -0.25 -25.00
C VAL A 19 -6.62 -0.83 -25.88
N ASP A 20 -6.14 -0.08 -26.87
CA ASP A 20 -5.02 -0.45 -27.73
C ASP A 20 -3.71 -0.62 -26.95
N LEU A 21 -3.52 0.19 -25.91
CA LEU A 21 -2.32 0.19 -25.07
C LEU A 21 -2.38 -0.90 -23.99
N GLU A 22 -3.56 -1.13 -23.40
CA GLU A 22 -3.78 -2.23 -22.46
C GLU A 22 -3.56 -3.60 -23.10
N GLY A 23 -3.85 -3.77 -24.39
CA GLY A 23 -3.57 -5.01 -25.12
C GLY A 23 -2.07 -5.30 -25.36
N LYS A 24 -1.18 -4.34 -25.10
CA LYS A 24 0.27 -4.47 -25.34
C LYS A 24 1.02 -4.94 -24.10
N ASP A 25 2.13 -5.64 -24.31
CA ASP A 25 3.09 -5.94 -23.25
C ASP A 25 4.01 -4.73 -22.97
N VAL A 26 4.75 -4.78 -21.86
CA VAL A 26 5.65 -3.69 -21.44
C VAL A 26 6.71 -3.42 -22.53
N ALA A 27 7.25 -4.46 -23.17
CA ALA A 27 8.24 -4.30 -24.23
C ALA A 27 7.70 -3.55 -25.45
N ALA A 28 6.47 -3.85 -25.86
CA ALA A 28 5.79 -3.14 -26.95
C ALA A 28 5.43 -1.71 -26.57
N LEU A 29 4.99 -1.46 -25.33
CA LEU A 29 4.74 -0.10 -24.83
C LEU A 29 6.02 0.75 -24.83
N LYS A 30 7.15 0.20 -24.36
CA LYS A 30 8.45 0.88 -24.44
C LYS A 30 8.81 1.27 -25.88
N LYS A 31 8.58 0.37 -26.85
CA LYS A 31 8.79 0.68 -28.28
C LYS A 31 7.89 1.80 -28.79
N VAL A 32 6.61 1.80 -28.40
CA VAL A 32 5.67 2.86 -28.77
C VAL A 32 6.11 4.20 -28.18
N ALA A 33 6.48 4.24 -26.91
CA ALA A 33 6.96 5.43 -26.22
C ALA A 33 8.22 6.03 -26.90
N LEU A 34 9.22 5.20 -27.21
CA LEU A 34 10.42 5.61 -27.94
C LEU A 34 10.08 6.13 -29.35
N ALA A 35 9.19 5.46 -30.08
CA ALA A 35 8.75 5.91 -31.40
C ALA A 35 8.01 7.26 -31.34
N MET A 36 7.42 7.62 -30.21
CA MET A 36 6.78 8.92 -30.01
C MET A 36 7.77 10.04 -29.68
N GLY A 37 9.06 9.73 -29.47
CA GLY A 37 10.13 10.68 -29.20
C GLY A 37 10.47 10.87 -27.72
N MET A 38 10.09 9.93 -26.86
CA MET A 38 10.43 9.96 -25.43
C MET A 38 11.87 9.48 -25.18
N ASP A 39 12.53 10.01 -24.15
CA ASP A 39 13.88 9.61 -23.78
C ASP A 39 13.91 8.21 -23.13
N GLU A 40 14.97 7.42 -23.36
CA GLU A 40 15.11 6.07 -22.78
C GLU A 40 14.98 6.06 -21.25
N LYS A 41 15.42 7.12 -20.57
CA LYS A 41 15.28 7.27 -19.11
C LYS A 41 13.84 7.44 -18.64
N GLU A 42 12.98 8.05 -19.45
CA GLU A 42 11.55 8.22 -19.15
C GLU A 42 10.76 6.93 -19.45
N VAL A 43 11.32 6.05 -20.27
CA VAL A 43 10.69 4.81 -20.74
C VAL A 43 11.16 3.59 -19.93
N ASP A 44 12.14 3.74 -19.05
CA ASP A 44 12.67 2.60 -18.28
C ASP A 44 11.83 2.20 -17.04
N ASP A 45 10.60 2.71 -16.93
CA ASP A 45 9.69 2.33 -15.86
C ASP A 45 9.19 0.87 -16.05
N PRO A 46 9.24 0.02 -15.00
CA PRO A 46 8.67 -1.33 -15.04
C PRO A 46 7.13 -1.36 -15.04
N SER A 47 6.48 -0.28 -14.60
CA SER A 47 5.03 -0.20 -14.47
C SER A 47 4.36 0.02 -15.82
N LYS A 48 3.58 -0.99 -16.24
CA LYS A 48 2.73 -0.92 -17.44
C LYS A 48 1.84 0.33 -17.44
N HIS A 49 1.22 0.64 -16.30
CA HIS A 49 0.32 1.78 -16.17
C HIS A 49 1.03 3.12 -16.36
N HIS A 50 2.22 3.25 -15.79
CA HIS A 50 3.01 4.48 -15.94
C HIS A 50 3.38 4.71 -17.41
N LEU A 51 3.80 3.65 -18.12
CA LEU A 51 4.11 3.73 -19.55
C LEU A 51 2.88 4.11 -20.39
N ILE A 52 1.72 3.53 -20.11
CA ILE A 52 0.47 3.89 -20.79
C ILE A 52 0.13 5.36 -20.56
N PHE A 53 0.17 5.82 -19.30
CA PHE A 53 -0.07 7.22 -18.94
C PHE A 53 0.87 8.16 -19.72
N LYS A 54 2.17 7.83 -19.76
CA LYS A 54 3.18 8.62 -20.47
C LYS A 54 2.94 8.70 -21.97
N ILE A 55 2.51 7.60 -22.59
CA ILE A 55 2.14 7.56 -24.01
C ILE A 55 0.94 8.48 -24.29
N LEU A 56 -0.10 8.40 -23.46
CA LEU A 56 -1.29 9.26 -23.59
C LEU A 56 -0.95 10.73 -23.35
N GLU A 57 -0.10 11.02 -22.36
CA GLU A 57 0.42 12.36 -22.07
C GLU A 57 1.18 12.93 -23.29
N ALA A 58 2.08 12.15 -23.89
CA ALA A 58 2.82 12.55 -25.08
C ALA A 58 1.90 12.78 -26.29
N GLN A 59 0.86 11.94 -26.46
CA GLN A 59 -0.13 12.10 -27.52
C GLN A 59 -0.92 13.41 -27.38
N ALA A 60 -1.40 13.71 -26.17
CA ALA A 60 -2.12 14.95 -25.88
C ALA A 60 -1.24 16.19 -26.11
N LYS A 61 0.03 16.14 -25.68
CA LYS A 61 1.00 17.23 -25.90
C LYS A 61 1.22 17.50 -27.39
N LYS A 62 1.33 16.47 -28.24
CA LYS A 62 1.44 16.63 -29.70
C LYS A 62 0.21 17.33 -30.32
N GLN A 63 -0.96 17.14 -29.74
CA GLN A 63 -2.20 17.82 -30.16
C GLN A 63 -2.37 19.21 -29.53
N GLY A 64 -1.37 19.71 -28.79
CA GLY A 64 -1.44 20.99 -28.09
C GLY A 64 -2.39 20.99 -26.89
N MET A 65 -2.77 19.81 -26.38
CA MET A 65 -3.65 19.66 -25.22
C MET A 65 -2.84 19.34 -23.97
N LEU A 66 -3.38 19.73 -22.81
CA LEU A 66 -2.83 19.33 -21.51
C LEU A 66 -3.45 17.99 -21.09
N PHE A 67 -2.65 17.15 -20.43
CA PHE A 67 -3.09 15.86 -19.90
C PHE A 67 -2.63 15.75 -18.46
N SER A 68 -3.47 15.18 -17.60
CA SER A 68 -3.15 15.05 -16.18
C SER A 68 -3.84 13.86 -15.55
N GLU A 69 -3.24 13.37 -14.47
CA GLU A 69 -3.76 12.34 -13.58
C GLU A 69 -3.94 12.91 -12.18
N GLY A 70 -5.01 12.51 -11.50
CA GLY A 70 -5.13 12.76 -10.07
C GLY A 70 -6.25 11.96 -9.44
N VAL A 71 -6.27 11.94 -8.11
CA VAL A 71 -7.29 11.23 -7.33
C VAL A 71 -8.44 12.18 -7.04
N LEU A 72 -9.66 11.78 -7.40
CA LEU A 72 -10.86 12.56 -7.18
C LEU A 72 -11.16 12.71 -5.69
N GLU A 73 -11.37 13.95 -5.24
CA GLU A 73 -12.02 14.29 -4.00
C GLU A 73 -13.33 15.02 -4.32
N CYS A 74 -14.47 14.35 -4.07
CA CYS A 74 -15.79 14.98 -4.18
C CYS A 74 -16.08 15.82 -2.93
N LEU A 75 -16.56 17.05 -3.14
CA LEU A 75 -17.00 17.95 -2.08
C LEU A 75 -18.53 17.86 -1.88
N GLU A 76 -19.02 18.43 -0.79
CA GLU A 76 -20.44 18.38 -0.39
C GLU A 76 -21.39 18.97 -1.46
N ASP A 77 -20.92 19.98 -2.19
CA ASP A 77 -21.65 20.64 -3.28
C ASP A 77 -21.74 19.80 -4.58
N GLY A 78 -21.17 18.58 -4.58
CA GLY A 78 -21.29 17.61 -5.65
C GLY A 78 -20.33 17.79 -6.84
N PHE A 79 -19.49 18.83 -6.83
CA PHE A 79 -18.32 18.91 -7.69
C PHE A 79 -17.09 18.33 -6.97
N GLY A 80 -15.98 18.16 -7.70
CA GLY A 80 -14.76 17.62 -7.11
C GLY A 80 -13.49 18.19 -7.71
N PHE A 81 -12.38 17.83 -7.10
CA PHE A 81 -11.04 18.16 -7.58
C PHE A 81 -10.20 16.89 -7.73
N LEU A 82 -9.40 16.82 -8.79
CA LEU A 82 -8.33 15.83 -8.88
C LEU A 82 -7.14 16.35 -8.07
N ARG A 83 -6.81 15.64 -7.01
CA ARG A 83 -5.65 15.92 -6.16
C ARG A 83 -4.44 15.14 -6.67
N ALA A 84 -3.31 15.81 -6.78
CA ALA A 84 -2.09 15.21 -7.32
C ALA A 84 -1.36 14.36 -6.25
N PRO A 85 -0.89 13.14 -6.57
CA PRO A 85 -0.07 12.33 -5.68
C PRO A 85 1.25 13.02 -5.26
N GLU A 86 1.85 13.82 -6.14
CA GLU A 86 3.11 14.54 -5.93
C GLU A 86 3.03 15.52 -4.77
N PHE A 87 1.83 16.08 -4.56
CA PHE A 87 1.50 16.97 -3.46
C PHE A 87 0.81 16.22 -2.31
N SER A 88 0.99 14.90 -2.18
CA SER A 88 0.36 14.09 -1.13
C SER A 88 -1.17 14.27 -1.03
N TYR A 89 -1.83 14.47 -2.16
CA TYR A 89 -3.28 14.73 -2.25
C TYR A 89 -3.77 16.01 -1.55
N LEU A 90 -2.89 16.99 -1.40
CA LEU A 90 -3.24 18.26 -0.78
C LEU A 90 -3.96 19.18 -1.77
N PRO A 91 -4.85 20.06 -1.26
CA PRO A 91 -5.39 21.13 -2.07
C PRO A 91 -4.27 22.01 -2.62
N SER A 92 -4.22 22.14 -3.94
CA SER A 92 -3.29 22.98 -4.68
C SER A 92 -4.04 23.92 -5.63
N GLN A 93 -3.36 24.99 -6.07
CA GLN A 93 -3.88 25.85 -7.14
C GLN A 93 -3.91 25.14 -8.49
N ASP A 94 -3.07 24.11 -8.63
CA ASP A 94 -2.96 23.29 -9.84
C ASP A 94 -4.01 22.16 -9.89
N ASP A 95 -4.90 22.09 -8.90
CA ASP A 95 -5.94 21.07 -8.87
C ASP A 95 -6.93 21.21 -10.03
N ILE A 96 -7.40 20.06 -10.51
CA ILE A 96 -8.26 20.00 -11.68
C ILE A 96 -9.70 19.87 -11.24
N TYR A 97 -10.50 20.86 -11.59
CA TYR A 97 -11.94 20.86 -11.38
C TYR A 97 -12.61 19.76 -12.20
N VAL A 98 -13.48 19.01 -11.52
CA VAL A 98 -14.35 17.98 -12.10
C VAL A 98 -15.81 18.37 -11.86
N SER A 99 -16.56 18.49 -12.95
CA SER A 99 -17.95 18.92 -12.89
C SER A 99 -18.88 17.86 -12.29
N PRO A 100 -19.98 18.25 -11.63
CA PRO A 100 -21.01 17.30 -11.17
C PRO A 100 -21.61 16.46 -12.31
N SER A 101 -21.62 16.99 -13.54
CA SER A 101 -22.06 16.25 -14.73
C SER A 101 -21.15 15.08 -15.04
N GLN A 102 -19.82 15.29 -15.02
CA GLN A 102 -18.84 14.22 -15.24
C GLN A 102 -18.91 13.17 -14.12
N ILE A 103 -18.97 13.62 -12.86
CA ILE A 103 -19.08 12.73 -11.70
C ILE A 103 -20.30 11.83 -11.83
N ARG A 104 -21.47 12.38 -12.15
CA ARG A 104 -22.70 11.60 -12.35
C ARG A 104 -22.64 10.68 -13.57
N LYS A 105 -22.15 11.18 -14.71
CA LYS A 105 -22.09 10.43 -15.97
C LYS A 105 -21.26 9.15 -15.83
N PHE A 106 -20.11 9.25 -15.17
CA PHE A 106 -19.16 8.13 -15.01
C PHE A 106 -19.25 7.45 -13.63
N GLN A 107 -20.26 7.80 -12.82
CA GLN A 107 -20.48 7.27 -11.46
C GLN A 107 -19.23 7.35 -10.56
N LEU A 108 -18.50 8.46 -10.66
CA LEU A 108 -17.24 8.67 -9.97
C LEU A 108 -17.48 8.88 -8.47
N ARG A 109 -16.55 8.42 -7.65
CA ARG A 109 -16.54 8.57 -6.19
C ARG A 109 -15.16 9.05 -5.73
N THR A 110 -15.12 9.65 -4.54
CA THR A 110 -13.84 9.99 -3.90
C THR A 110 -12.91 8.78 -3.88
N GLY A 111 -11.64 9.01 -4.22
CA GLY A 111 -10.62 7.97 -4.38
C GLY A 111 -10.42 7.48 -5.81
N ASP A 112 -11.33 7.78 -6.75
CA ASP A 112 -11.13 7.33 -8.14
C ASP A 112 -9.95 8.08 -8.77
N THR A 113 -8.98 7.33 -9.30
CA THR A 113 -7.84 7.91 -10.02
C THR A 113 -8.30 8.21 -11.45
N ILE A 114 -8.28 9.47 -11.84
CA ILE A 114 -8.79 9.91 -13.14
C ILE A 114 -7.64 10.46 -13.96
N SER A 115 -7.51 9.95 -15.17
CA SER A 115 -6.56 10.41 -16.18
C SER A 115 -7.31 10.96 -17.38
N GLY A 116 -6.94 12.15 -17.85
CA GLY A 116 -7.70 12.80 -18.90
C GLY A 116 -7.13 14.11 -19.41
N VAL A 117 -7.78 14.62 -20.46
CA VAL A 117 -7.45 15.89 -21.10
C VAL A 117 -7.98 17.04 -20.27
N VAL A 118 -7.11 18.00 -19.96
CA VAL A 118 -7.41 19.18 -19.16
C VAL A 118 -7.24 20.46 -19.96
N ARG A 119 -7.89 21.53 -19.52
CA ARG A 119 -7.69 22.89 -20.05
C ARG A 119 -7.33 23.86 -18.95
N ALA A 120 -6.59 24.90 -19.33
CA ALA A 120 -6.35 26.06 -18.50
C ALA A 120 -7.68 26.77 -18.13
N PRO A 121 -7.71 27.47 -16.97
CA PRO A 121 -8.84 28.31 -16.61
C PRO A 121 -9.09 29.39 -17.68
N LYS A 122 -10.37 29.61 -18.01
CA LYS A 122 -10.81 30.76 -18.83
C LYS A 122 -10.98 32.00 -17.95
N ASN A 123 -11.22 33.16 -18.59
CA ASN A 123 -11.48 34.41 -17.88
C ASN A 123 -12.57 34.24 -16.80
N GLY A 124 -12.20 34.43 -15.53
CA GLY A 124 -13.08 34.29 -14.37
C GLY A 124 -13.04 32.91 -13.68
N GLU A 125 -12.40 31.90 -14.26
CA GLU A 125 -12.15 30.61 -13.62
C GLU A 125 -10.81 30.63 -12.87
N LYS A 126 -10.73 29.92 -11.73
CA LYS A 126 -9.51 29.85 -10.91
C LYS A 126 -8.68 28.58 -11.13
N TYR A 127 -9.31 27.51 -11.59
CA TYR A 127 -8.72 26.17 -11.61
C TYR A 127 -8.67 25.62 -13.04
N PHE A 128 -7.76 24.68 -13.28
CA PHE A 128 -7.80 23.83 -14.46
C PHE A 128 -9.11 23.04 -14.48
N ALA A 129 -9.62 22.70 -15.66
CA ALA A 129 -10.86 21.94 -15.79
C ALA A 129 -10.67 20.69 -16.64
N LEU A 130 -11.23 19.58 -16.18
CA LEU A 130 -11.24 18.33 -16.92
C LEU A 130 -12.19 18.44 -18.12
N ILE A 131 -11.69 18.23 -19.34
CA ILE A 131 -12.50 18.22 -20.56
C ILE A 131 -13.03 16.82 -20.83
N ARG A 132 -12.11 15.84 -20.85
CA ARG A 132 -12.39 14.46 -21.26
C ARG A 132 -11.65 13.50 -20.36
N ILE A 133 -12.37 12.48 -19.91
CA ILE A 133 -11.79 11.36 -19.15
C ILE A 133 -11.32 10.32 -20.15
N GLU A 134 -10.04 9.95 -20.08
CA GLU A 134 -9.47 8.84 -20.86
C GLU A 134 -9.41 7.54 -20.06
N ALA A 135 -9.19 7.63 -18.74
CA ALA A 135 -9.10 6.48 -17.85
C ALA A 135 -9.68 6.78 -16.46
N VAL A 136 -10.24 5.76 -15.82
CA VAL A 136 -10.61 5.76 -14.40
C VAL A 136 -10.01 4.51 -13.75
N ASN A 137 -9.27 4.67 -12.66
CA ASN A 137 -8.53 3.61 -11.97
C ASN A 137 -7.68 2.75 -12.93
N PHE A 138 -7.01 3.44 -13.88
CA PHE A 138 -6.16 2.86 -14.91
C PHE A 138 -6.86 1.99 -15.96
N LEU A 139 -8.20 2.00 -16.00
CA LEU A 139 -9.02 1.27 -16.96
C LEU A 139 -9.86 2.24 -17.80
N HIS A 140 -10.31 1.77 -18.96
CA HIS A 140 -11.22 2.55 -19.80
C HIS A 140 -12.54 2.84 -19.07
N PRO A 141 -13.11 4.06 -19.16
CA PRO A 141 -14.32 4.43 -18.41
C PRO A 141 -15.51 3.49 -18.63
N ASP A 142 -15.65 2.94 -19.84
CA ASP A 142 -16.72 1.98 -20.15
C ASP A 142 -16.55 0.67 -19.38
N VAL A 143 -15.32 0.16 -19.24
CA VAL A 143 -15.01 -1.04 -18.45
C VAL A 143 -15.34 -0.80 -16.97
N ILE A 144 -14.98 0.37 -16.44
CA ILE A 144 -15.31 0.73 -15.06
C ILE A 144 -16.83 0.78 -14.84
N ILE A 145 -17.58 1.35 -15.79
CA ILE A 145 -19.04 1.39 -15.70
C ILE A 145 -19.62 -0.02 -15.71
N GLU A 146 -19.04 -0.97 -16.45
CA GLU A 146 -19.49 -2.37 -16.48
C GLU A 146 -19.10 -3.14 -15.21
N GLU A 147 -17.81 -3.13 -14.83
CA GLU A 147 -17.27 -3.93 -13.73
C GLU A 147 -17.70 -3.42 -12.35
N ARG A 148 -17.88 -2.10 -12.19
CA ARG A 148 -18.16 -1.47 -10.91
C ARG A 148 -19.62 -1.09 -10.73
N ARG A 149 -20.49 -1.36 -11.71
CA ARG A 149 -21.91 -1.02 -11.60
C ARG A 149 -22.50 -1.64 -10.34
N ASN A 150 -22.90 -0.79 -9.38
CA ASN A 150 -23.44 -1.20 -8.08
C ASN A 150 -22.47 -1.99 -7.17
N VAL A 151 -21.17 -2.03 -7.48
CA VAL A 151 -20.16 -2.65 -6.60
C VAL A 151 -19.63 -1.62 -5.62
N HIS A 152 -19.90 -1.83 -4.34
CA HIS A 152 -19.38 -1.02 -3.25
C HIS A 152 -18.44 -1.87 -2.39
N PHE A 153 -17.30 -1.31 -2.02
CA PHE A 153 -16.33 -2.00 -1.16
C PHE A 153 -16.99 -2.56 0.12
N GLU A 154 -17.93 -1.82 0.70
CA GLU A 154 -18.67 -2.21 1.90
C GLU A 154 -19.61 -3.42 1.69
N SER A 155 -20.02 -3.72 0.45
CA SER A 155 -20.88 -4.87 0.13
C SER A 155 -20.11 -6.14 -0.26
N LEU A 156 -18.79 -6.05 -0.44
CA LEU A 156 -17.95 -7.18 -0.84
C LEU A 156 -17.76 -8.16 0.33
N THR A 157 -17.68 -9.46 0.01
CA THR A 157 -17.64 -10.54 1.00
C THR A 157 -16.23 -10.68 1.60
N PRO A 158 -16.03 -10.40 2.91
CA PRO A 158 -14.72 -10.46 3.54
C PRO A 158 -14.32 -11.92 3.87
N LEU A 159 -13.10 -12.30 3.50
CA LEU A 159 -12.48 -13.58 3.83
C LEU A 159 -11.21 -13.42 4.68
N TYR A 160 -10.78 -14.51 5.30
CA TYR A 160 -9.40 -14.62 5.78
C TYR A 160 -8.43 -14.66 4.59
N PRO A 161 -7.22 -14.11 4.73
CA PRO A 161 -6.18 -14.27 3.72
C PRO A 161 -5.82 -15.75 3.51
N PHE A 162 -5.73 -16.15 2.24
CA PHE A 162 -5.34 -17.51 1.82
C PHE A 162 -4.28 -17.50 0.70
N GLU A 163 -3.85 -16.31 0.26
CA GLU A 163 -2.76 -16.13 -0.70
C GLU A 163 -1.61 -15.40 0.01
N MET A 164 -0.48 -16.06 0.17
CA MET A 164 0.69 -15.51 0.87
C MET A 164 1.44 -14.49 0.01
N ILE A 165 1.82 -13.37 0.63
CA ILE A 165 2.80 -12.41 0.10
C ILE A 165 4.18 -12.92 0.50
N LYS A 166 4.96 -13.35 -0.50
CA LYS A 166 6.33 -13.84 -0.35
C LYS A 166 7.27 -12.66 -0.11
N LEU A 167 8.02 -12.72 0.99
CA LEU A 167 9.01 -11.73 1.39
C LEU A 167 10.44 -12.11 1.00
N GLN A 168 10.77 -13.39 0.82
CA GLN A 168 12.12 -13.79 0.39
C GLN A 168 12.40 -13.24 -1.02
N ASP A 169 13.35 -12.31 -1.13
CA ASP A 169 13.72 -11.58 -2.35
C ASP A 169 14.88 -12.25 -3.12
N GLY A 170 15.21 -13.49 -2.77
CA GLY A 170 16.35 -14.23 -3.30
C GLY A 170 17.71 -13.87 -2.67
N ASN A 171 17.78 -12.83 -1.83
CA ASN A 171 18.98 -12.52 -1.05
C ASN A 171 18.99 -13.32 0.26
N PRO A 172 19.84 -14.35 0.39
CA PRO A 172 19.86 -15.21 1.57
C PRO A 172 20.30 -14.48 2.83
N LYS A 173 20.85 -13.25 2.73
CA LYS A 173 21.25 -12.41 3.86
C LYS A 173 20.09 -11.55 4.40
N ASN A 174 18.95 -11.50 3.72
CA ASN A 174 17.79 -10.74 4.17
C ASN A 174 17.07 -11.50 5.31
N MET A 175 17.64 -11.43 6.51
CA MET A 175 17.10 -12.13 7.68
C MET A 175 15.74 -11.59 8.12
N ASN A 176 15.45 -10.31 7.91
CA ASN A 176 14.14 -9.74 8.20
C ASN A 176 13.05 -10.48 7.42
N ALA A 177 13.19 -10.57 6.09
CA ALA A 177 12.22 -11.26 5.24
C ALA A 177 12.09 -12.74 5.62
N ARG A 178 13.22 -13.43 5.82
CA ARG A 178 13.24 -14.87 6.12
C ARG A 178 12.60 -15.21 7.46
N VAL A 179 12.90 -14.44 8.51
CA VAL A 179 12.30 -14.63 9.84
C VAL A 179 10.82 -14.28 9.81
N MET A 180 10.43 -13.21 9.12
CA MET A 180 9.03 -12.81 9.02
C MET A 180 8.17 -13.84 8.30
N GLU A 181 8.62 -14.44 7.19
CA GLU A 181 7.83 -15.49 6.53
C GLU A 181 7.60 -16.72 7.42
N LEU A 182 8.57 -17.08 8.27
CA LEU A 182 8.46 -18.23 9.16
C LEU A 182 7.58 -17.97 10.38
N LEU A 183 7.63 -16.76 10.94
CA LEU A 183 6.97 -16.44 12.21
C LEU A 183 5.67 -15.67 12.04
N THR A 184 5.58 -14.80 11.05
CA THR A 184 4.45 -13.89 10.83
C THR A 184 4.12 -13.85 9.34
N PRO A 185 3.63 -14.96 8.77
CA PRO A 185 3.24 -15.01 7.36
C PRO A 185 2.22 -13.90 7.07
N ILE A 186 2.38 -13.23 5.93
CA ILE A 186 1.53 -12.11 5.52
C ILE A 186 0.71 -12.57 4.33
N GLY A 187 -0.61 -12.50 4.42
CA GLY A 187 -1.49 -12.79 3.30
C GLY A 187 -2.01 -11.54 2.59
N LYS A 188 -2.47 -11.69 1.35
CA LYS A 188 -3.28 -10.70 0.64
C LYS A 188 -4.59 -10.49 1.40
N GLY A 189 -4.78 -9.29 1.95
CA GLY A 189 -5.89 -8.95 2.84
C GLY A 189 -5.54 -8.90 4.34
N GLN A 190 -4.26 -9.02 4.70
CA GLN A 190 -3.82 -9.03 6.11
C GLN A 190 -4.09 -7.68 6.80
N ARG A 191 -4.48 -7.74 8.08
CA ARG A 191 -4.52 -6.62 9.03
C ARG A 191 -3.40 -6.80 10.05
N GLY A 192 -2.21 -6.30 9.71
CA GLY A 192 -1.00 -6.48 10.51
C GLY A 192 -0.62 -5.27 11.34
N LEU A 193 -0.19 -5.49 12.58
CA LEU A 193 0.44 -4.48 13.42
C LEU A 193 1.91 -4.78 13.61
N ILE A 194 2.77 -3.80 13.30
CA ILE A 194 4.20 -3.82 13.64
C ILE A 194 4.36 -3.01 14.93
N VAL A 195 4.31 -3.72 16.05
CA VAL A 195 4.40 -3.16 17.39
C VAL A 195 5.86 -2.86 17.68
N SER A 196 6.20 -1.58 17.76
CA SER A 196 7.60 -1.16 17.87
C SER A 196 7.77 -0.10 18.94
N PRO A 197 8.69 -0.30 19.91
CA PRO A 197 9.19 0.81 20.68
C PRO A 197 9.99 1.79 19.78
N PRO A 198 10.19 3.04 20.21
CA PRO A 198 11.06 3.97 19.51
C PRO A 198 12.47 3.40 19.31
N ARG A 199 13.05 3.62 18.13
CA ARG A 199 14.39 3.15 17.73
C ARG A 199 14.55 1.62 17.63
N ALA A 200 13.47 0.85 17.53
CA ALA A 200 13.55 -0.61 17.45
C ALA A 200 13.64 -1.22 16.04
N GLY A 201 13.76 -0.38 15.00
CA GLY A 201 13.92 -0.84 13.62
C GLY A 201 12.63 -0.93 12.79
N LYS A 202 11.54 -0.26 13.20
CA LYS A 202 10.27 -0.19 12.45
C LYS A 202 10.47 0.10 10.95
N THR A 203 11.30 1.10 10.65
CA THR A 203 11.55 1.57 9.29
C THR A 203 12.24 0.50 8.44
N THR A 204 13.17 -0.25 9.03
CA THR A 204 13.87 -1.34 8.36
C THR A 204 12.91 -2.48 8.01
N ILE A 205 12.00 -2.83 8.92
CA ILE A 205 10.98 -3.85 8.68
C ILE A 205 10.01 -3.41 7.57
N LEU A 206 9.48 -2.18 7.65
CA LEU A 206 8.59 -1.64 6.61
C LEU A 206 9.25 -1.61 5.23
N LYS A 207 10.49 -1.14 5.13
CA LYS A 207 11.24 -1.15 3.86
C LYS A 207 11.54 -2.55 3.36
N THR A 208 11.80 -3.50 4.26
CA THR A 208 11.98 -4.90 3.89
C THR A 208 10.71 -5.42 3.22
N ILE A 209 9.54 -5.19 3.84
CA ILE A 209 8.26 -5.61 3.26
C ILE A 209 8.03 -4.94 1.90
N ALA A 210 8.21 -3.62 1.81
CA ALA A 210 8.02 -2.86 0.56
C ALA A 210 8.85 -3.43 -0.59
N LYS A 211 10.17 -3.55 -0.40
CA LYS A 211 11.09 -4.09 -1.41
C LYS A 211 10.79 -5.53 -1.79
N SER A 212 10.32 -6.32 -0.84
CA SER A 212 9.97 -7.71 -1.12
C SER A 212 8.69 -7.82 -1.95
N ILE A 213 7.70 -6.96 -1.70
CA ILE A 213 6.50 -6.83 -2.53
C ILE A 213 6.88 -6.36 -3.94
N GLU A 214 7.73 -5.34 -4.06
CA GLU A 214 8.20 -4.86 -5.37
C GLU A 214 8.87 -5.96 -6.20
N ALA A 215 9.70 -6.79 -5.55
CA ALA A 215 10.44 -7.85 -6.23
C ALA A 215 9.57 -9.07 -6.59
N ASN A 216 8.71 -9.49 -5.66
CA ASN A 216 7.99 -10.78 -5.76
C ASN A 216 6.54 -10.62 -6.24
N HIS A 217 5.96 -9.44 -6.08
CA HIS A 217 4.54 -9.16 -6.28
C HIS A 217 4.31 -7.83 -7.03
N PRO A 218 4.85 -7.66 -8.25
CA PRO A 218 4.67 -6.43 -9.02
C PRO A 218 3.21 -6.17 -9.42
N GLU A 219 2.31 -7.15 -9.26
CA GLU A 219 0.88 -6.97 -9.47
C GLU A 219 0.18 -6.18 -8.35
N ILE A 220 0.78 -6.14 -7.16
CA ILE A 220 0.21 -5.46 -5.99
C ILE A 220 0.42 -3.96 -6.11
N PHE A 221 -0.65 -3.19 -5.93
CA PHE A 221 -0.55 -1.75 -5.82
C PHE A 221 -0.05 -1.36 -4.42
N LEU A 222 1.21 -0.95 -4.31
CA LEU A 222 1.87 -0.63 -3.05
C LEU A 222 1.80 0.87 -2.74
N ILE A 223 1.21 1.20 -1.59
CA ILE A 223 1.12 2.57 -1.05
C ILE A 223 1.88 2.62 0.27
N VAL A 224 2.77 3.59 0.42
CA VAL A 224 3.42 3.91 1.70
C VAL A 224 2.81 5.21 2.23
N LEU A 225 2.08 5.12 3.33
CA LEU A 225 1.41 6.25 3.98
C LEU A 225 2.16 6.65 5.26
N LEU A 226 2.81 7.81 5.23
CA LEU A 226 3.59 8.34 6.34
C LEU A 226 2.82 9.49 7.01
N ILE A 227 2.47 9.33 8.28
CA ILE A 227 1.64 10.26 9.07
C ILE A 227 2.44 10.82 10.23
N ALA A 228 2.58 12.14 10.27
CA ALA A 228 3.32 12.89 11.28
C ALA A 228 4.74 12.35 11.51
N GLU A 229 5.40 11.92 10.43
CA GLU A 229 6.79 11.48 10.40
C GLU A 229 7.74 12.59 9.94
N ARG A 230 9.05 12.37 10.12
CA ARG A 230 10.07 13.38 9.81
C ARG A 230 10.31 13.53 8.30
N PRO A 231 10.55 14.75 7.78
CA PRO A 231 10.79 14.98 6.35
C PRO A 231 11.96 14.17 5.76
N GLU A 232 13.02 13.95 6.52
CA GLU A 232 14.17 13.13 6.12
C GLU A 232 13.80 11.64 6.00
N GLU A 233 12.91 11.14 6.86
CA GLU A 233 12.40 9.76 6.78
C GLU A 233 11.49 9.60 5.55
N VAL A 234 10.67 10.61 5.25
CA VAL A 234 9.84 10.65 4.02
C VAL A 234 10.70 10.61 2.76
N THR A 235 11.75 11.42 2.72
CA THR A 235 12.69 11.48 1.59
C THR A 235 13.42 10.15 1.40
N ASP A 236 13.84 9.54 2.51
CA ASP A 236 14.49 8.24 2.53
C ASP A 236 13.58 7.12 2.01
N PHE A 237 12.28 7.11 2.35
CA PHE A 237 11.31 6.20 1.72
C PHE A 237 11.19 6.45 0.22
N ARG A 238 10.94 7.69 -0.22
CA ARG A 238 10.80 8.04 -1.65
C ARG A 238 11.97 7.59 -2.53
N ARG A 239 13.18 7.54 -1.97
CA ARG A 239 14.40 7.10 -2.68
C ARG A 239 14.67 5.60 -2.58
N SER A 240 14.03 4.91 -1.63
CA SER A 240 14.34 3.53 -1.28
C SER A 240 13.37 2.50 -1.84
N VAL A 241 12.13 2.91 -2.15
CA VAL A 241 11.04 2.02 -2.54
C VAL A 241 10.39 2.51 -3.82
N ASN A 242 10.09 1.60 -4.75
CA ASN A 242 9.30 1.87 -5.93
C ASN A 242 7.80 1.68 -5.62
N ALA A 243 7.26 2.64 -4.88
CA ALA A 243 5.89 2.63 -4.40
C ALA A 243 5.30 4.05 -4.42
N GLU A 244 3.98 4.15 -4.33
CA GLU A 244 3.34 5.44 -4.13
C GLU A 244 3.54 5.91 -2.68
N VAL A 245 4.45 6.86 -2.48
CA VAL A 245 4.77 7.39 -1.13
C VAL A 245 4.00 8.68 -0.87
N VAL A 246 2.96 8.56 -0.05
CA VAL A 246 2.09 9.65 0.39
C VAL A 246 2.45 10.03 1.82
N ALA A 247 2.71 11.31 2.07
CA ALA A 247 3.18 11.75 3.38
C ALA A 247 2.53 13.06 3.85
N SER A 248 2.23 13.11 5.14
CA SER A 248 1.91 14.33 5.89
C SER A 248 2.89 14.40 7.06
N THR A 249 3.83 15.36 7.03
CA THR A 249 4.91 15.45 8.02
C THR A 249 4.40 15.93 9.37
N PHE A 250 5.26 15.90 10.41
CA PHE A 250 4.86 16.36 11.75
C PHE A 250 4.56 17.86 11.84
N ASP A 251 5.00 18.66 10.86
CA ASP A 251 4.72 20.10 10.78
C ASP A 251 3.25 20.39 10.43
N GLU A 252 2.52 19.36 9.99
CA GLU A 252 1.18 19.50 9.44
C GLU A 252 0.08 19.34 10.49
N PRO A 253 -1.04 20.07 10.35
CA PRO A 253 -2.11 20.02 11.33
C PRO A 253 -2.79 18.64 11.37
N PRO A 254 -3.36 18.24 12.53
CA PRO A 254 -4.08 16.97 12.68
C PRO A 254 -5.20 16.74 11.65
N THR A 255 -5.90 17.79 11.23
CA THR A 255 -6.94 17.74 10.19
C THR A 255 -6.38 17.23 8.86
N ARG A 256 -5.17 17.67 8.50
CA ARG A 256 -4.48 17.23 7.28
C ARG A 256 -4.06 15.77 7.36
N ASN A 257 -3.51 15.35 8.50
CA ASN A 257 -3.16 13.94 8.73
C ASN A 257 -4.38 13.01 8.53
N ALA A 258 -5.56 13.42 9.02
CA ALA A 258 -6.80 12.68 8.84
C ALA A 258 -7.31 12.70 7.39
N GLN A 259 -7.23 13.85 6.70
CA GLN A 259 -7.68 13.98 5.31
C GLN A 259 -6.87 13.12 4.35
N VAL A 260 -5.53 13.20 4.43
CA VAL A 260 -4.63 12.43 3.57
C VAL A 260 -4.86 10.93 3.74
N ALA A 261 -4.98 10.47 4.99
CA ALA A 261 -5.30 9.07 5.28
C ALA A 261 -6.66 8.66 4.69
N ASN A 262 -7.67 9.53 4.75
CA ASN A 262 -8.98 9.25 4.17
C ASN A 262 -8.93 9.11 2.64
N ILE A 263 -8.23 10.02 1.94
CA ILE A 263 -8.09 9.94 0.47
C ILE A 263 -7.36 8.64 0.07
N VAL A 264 -6.27 8.31 0.76
CA VAL A 264 -5.52 7.06 0.50
C VAL A 264 -6.38 5.82 0.73
N LEU A 265 -7.16 5.79 1.81
CA LEU A 265 -8.07 4.68 2.07
C LEU A 265 -9.13 4.55 0.97
N GLU A 266 -9.78 5.65 0.60
CA GLU A 266 -10.79 5.62 -0.42
C GLU A 266 -10.20 5.20 -1.77
N LYS A 267 -9.01 5.71 -2.16
CA LYS A 267 -8.27 5.24 -3.34
C LYS A 267 -8.06 3.73 -3.32
N ALA A 268 -7.54 3.20 -2.21
CA ALA A 268 -7.31 1.78 -2.06
C ALA A 268 -8.61 0.96 -2.23
N LYS A 269 -9.72 1.42 -1.65
CA LYS A 269 -11.03 0.77 -1.84
C LYS A 269 -11.48 0.79 -3.30
N ARG A 270 -11.28 1.90 -4.02
CA ARG A 270 -11.62 2.00 -5.46
C ARG A 270 -10.85 0.99 -6.30
N LEU A 271 -9.57 0.80 -5.99
CA LEU A 271 -8.74 -0.21 -6.66
C LEU A 271 -9.18 -1.64 -6.31
N VAL A 272 -9.60 -1.91 -5.07
CA VAL A 272 -10.13 -3.23 -4.71
C VAL A 272 -11.49 -3.51 -5.36
N GLU A 273 -12.34 -2.49 -5.55
CA GLU A 273 -13.62 -2.62 -6.28
C GLU A 273 -13.42 -3.11 -7.72
N ILE A 274 -12.25 -2.88 -8.32
CA ILE A 274 -11.84 -3.40 -9.64
C ILE A 274 -10.89 -4.61 -9.52
N LYS A 275 -11.03 -5.36 -8.43
CA LYS A 275 -10.35 -6.63 -8.15
C LYS A 275 -8.82 -6.56 -8.07
N ARG A 276 -8.24 -5.39 -7.79
CA ARG A 276 -6.80 -5.28 -7.53
C ARG A 276 -6.45 -5.64 -6.09
N ASP A 277 -5.25 -6.20 -5.93
CA ASP A 277 -4.62 -6.33 -4.62
C ASP A 277 -3.87 -5.04 -4.28
N VAL A 278 -4.17 -4.47 -3.11
CA VAL A 278 -3.59 -3.22 -2.63
C VAL A 278 -2.94 -3.47 -1.27
N VAL A 279 -1.72 -2.96 -1.09
CA VAL A 279 -1.04 -2.96 0.22
C VAL A 279 -0.80 -1.52 0.64
N ILE A 280 -1.25 -1.18 1.86
CA ILE A 280 -0.91 0.08 2.53
C ILE A 280 0.06 -0.22 3.66
N LEU A 281 1.25 0.37 3.58
CA LEU A 281 2.22 0.42 4.67
C LEU A 281 2.04 1.75 5.41
N LEU A 282 1.45 1.70 6.60
CA LEU A 282 1.12 2.89 7.40
C LEU A 282 2.13 3.11 8.53
N ASP A 283 2.80 4.27 8.53
CA ASP A 283 3.69 4.70 9.62
C ASP A 283 3.22 6.07 10.16
N SER A 284 2.42 6.17 11.22
CA SER A 284 1.93 5.09 12.09
C SER A 284 0.45 5.21 12.42
N ILE A 285 -0.16 4.09 12.82
CA ILE A 285 -1.57 4.07 13.26
C ILE A 285 -1.76 4.83 14.58
N THR A 286 -0.75 4.82 15.44
CA THR A 286 -0.74 5.58 16.70
C THR A 286 -0.83 7.08 16.44
N ARG A 287 -0.03 7.59 15.50
CA ARG A 287 -0.06 9.01 15.11
C ARG A 287 -1.36 9.39 14.43
N LEU A 288 -1.91 8.52 13.58
CA LEU A 288 -3.24 8.74 12.98
C LEU A 288 -4.34 8.81 14.04
N ALA A 289 -4.33 7.91 15.02
CA ALA A 289 -5.30 7.93 16.12
C ALA A 289 -5.19 9.20 16.99
N ARG A 290 -3.96 9.64 17.29
CA ARG A 290 -3.72 10.93 17.97
C ARG A 290 -4.27 12.11 17.17
N ALA A 291 -4.06 12.13 15.85
CA ALA A 291 -4.59 13.18 14.99
C ALA A 291 -6.13 13.22 15.03
N HIS A 292 -6.78 12.05 14.98
CA HIS A 292 -8.23 11.96 15.12
C HIS A 292 -8.74 12.41 16.50
N ASN A 293 -8.03 12.08 17.57
CA ASN A 293 -8.39 12.55 18.92
C ASN A 293 -8.32 14.07 19.04
N ALA A 294 -7.35 14.72 18.37
CA ALA A 294 -7.19 16.16 18.42
C ALA A 294 -8.27 16.95 17.64
N ILE A 295 -8.92 16.33 16.64
CA ILE A 295 -9.91 17.00 15.78
C ILE A 295 -11.35 16.70 16.15
N VAL A 296 -11.60 15.62 16.90
CA VAL A 296 -12.97 15.22 17.25
C VAL A 296 -13.54 16.18 18.30
N PRO A 297 -14.76 16.72 18.12
CA PRO A 297 -15.43 17.52 19.14
C PRO A 297 -15.60 16.71 20.44
N PRO A 298 -15.34 17.29 21.62
CA PRO A 298 -15.47 16.58 22.89
C PRO A 298 -16.88 16.00 23.09
N SER A 299 -16.96 14.70 23.32
CA SER A 299 -18.22 13.99 23.57
C SER A 299 -18.66 14.04 25.04
N GLY A 300 -17.79 14.51 25.93
CA GLY A 300 -17.96 14.44 27.38
C GLY A 300 -17.62 13.07 27.99
N LYS A 301 -17.29 12.06 27.16
CA LYS A 301 -16.86 10.73 27.60
C LYS A 301 -15.40 10.50 27.22
N VAL A 302 -14.52 10.61 28.21
CA VAL A 302 -13.07 10.44 28.03
C VAL A 302 -12.63 9.10 28.62
N LEU A 303 -12.00 8.27 27.79
CA LEU A 303 -11.38 7.01 28.16
C LEU A 303 -10.06 7.25 28.90
N SER A 304 -9.49 6.17 29.46
CA SER A 304 -8.15 6.23 30.04
C SER A 304 -7.13 6.77 29.02
N GLY A 305 -6.16 7.55 29.48
CA GLY A 305 -5.17 8.17 28.60
C GLY A 305 -5.63 9.41 27.84
N GLY A 306 -6.80 9.99 28.17
CA GLY A 306 -7.26 11.26 27.59
C GLY A 306 -7.83 11.15 26.17
N ILE A 307 -8.33 9.97 25.82
CA ILE A 307 -8.90 9.68 24.50
C ILE A 307 -10.40 9.87 24.54
N ASP A 308 -10.97 10.66 23.63
CA ASP A 308 -12.42 10.75 23.50
C ASP A 308 -12.99 9.42 22.98
N ALA A 309 -14.14 8.99 23.52
CA ALA A 309 -14.77 7.72 23.13
C ALA A 309 -15.03 7.58 21.62
N ASN A 310 -15.25 8.70 20.91
CA ASN A 310 -15.48 8.71 19.47
C ASN A 310 -14.21 8.85 18.64
N ALA A 311 -13.07 9.22 19.24
CA ALA A 311 -11.82 9.49 18.53
C ALA A 311 -11.29 8.28 17.76
N LEU A 312 -11.46 7.07 18.31
CA LEU A 312 -10.91 5.85 17.72
C LEU A 312 -11.79 5.26 16.62
N HIS A 313 -13.02 5.75 16.42
CA HIS A 313 -13.95 5.16 15.45
C HIS A 313 -13.42 5.21 14.01
N LYS A 314 -12.95 6.39 13.54
CA LYS A 314 -12.40 6.55 12.18
C LYS A 314 -11.09 5.76 11.98
N PRO A 315 -10.09 5.85 12.88
CA PRO A 315 -8.89 5.02 12.81
C PRO A 315 -9.17 3.50 12.82
N LYS A 316 -10.11 3.03 13.65
CA LYS A 316 -10.54 1.62 13.65
C LYS A 316 -11.18 1.22 12.33
N LYS A 317 -12.03 2.06 11.76
CA LYS A 317 -12.62 1.82 10.43
C LYS A 317 -11.54 1.76 9.34
N PHE A 318 -10.53 2.63 9.41
CA PHE A 318 -9.39 2.60 8.49
C PHE A 318 -8.69 1.24 8.55
N PHE A 319 -8.23 0.83 9.74
CA PHE A 319 -7.48 -0.42 9.89
C PHE A 319 -8.34 -1.67 9.64
N GLY A 320 -9.60 -1.65 10.08
CA GLY A 320 -10.59 -2.69 9.85
C GLY A 320 -11.09 -2.78 8.39
N SER A 321 -10.69 -1.84 7.52
CA SER A 321 -10.99 -1.95 6.10
C SER A 321 -10.18 -3.06 5.44
N ALA A 322 -8.98 -3.39 5.93
CA ALA A 322 -8.18 -4.46 5.33
C ALA A 322 -8.84 -5.85 5.46
N ARG A 323 -8.91 -6.56 4.34
CA ARG A 323 -9.63 -7.83 4.16
C ARG A 323 -9.26 -8.44 2.80
N LYS A 324 -9.31 -9.77 2.70
CA LYS A 324 -9.36 -10.49 1.41
C LYS A 324 -10.81 -10.47 0.92
N ILE A 325 -11.02 -10.34 -0.38
CA ILE A 325 -12.35 -10.29 -0.99
C ILE A 325 -12.59 -11.56 -1.79
N GLU A 326 -13.77 -12.17 -1.64
CA GLU A 326 -14.16 -13.37 -2.39
C GLU A 326 -14.31 -13.08 -3.88
N GLU A 327 -14.94 -11.96 -4.22
CA GLU A 327 -15.24 -11.53 -5.59
C GLU A 327 -13.99 -11.08 -6.39
N GLY A 328 -12.84 -10.94 -5.72
CA GLY A 328 -11.56 -10.56 -6.30
C GLY A 328 -10.91 -9.35 -5.63
N GLY A 329 -9.57 -9.30 -5.68
CA GLY A 329 -8.76 -8.28 -5.04
C GLY A 329 -8.61 -8.46 -3.53
N SER A 330 -7.86 -7.55 -2.91
CA SER A 330 -7.66 -7.53 -1.46
C SER A 330 -7.14 -6.17 -1.00
N LEU A 331 -7.48 -5.79 0.23
CA LEU A 331 -6.86 -4.67 0.91
C LEU A 331 -6.01 -5.19 2.07
N THR A 332 -4.70 -5.05 1.96
CA THR A 332 -3.76 -5.37 3.03
C THR A 332 -3.34 -4.06 3.70
N ILE A 333 -3.39 -3.99 5.04
CA ILE A 333 -2.88 -2.84 5.80
C ILE A 333 -1.90 -3.37 6.84
N LEU A 334 -0.65 -2.95 6.73
CA LEU A 334 0.39 -3.19 7.72
C LEU A 334 0.75 -1.86 8.35
N ALA A 335 0.42 -1.70 9.62
CA ALA A 335 0.59 -0.43 10.30
C ALA A 335 1.57 -0.56 11.48
N THR A 336 2.45 0.42 11.65
CA THR A 336 3.27 0.50 12.86
C THR A 336 2.44 1.03 14.02
N ALA A 337 2.62 0.42 15.20
CA ALA A 337 2.04 0.87 16.45
C ALA A 337 3.16 1.14 17.45
N LEU A 338 3.18 2.34 18.01
CA LEU A 338 4.18 2.74 19.00
C LEU A 338 3.79 2.22 20.38
N VAL A 339 4.74 1.56 21.05
CA VAL A 339 4.65 1.12 22.45
C VAL A 339 5.85 1.61 23.24
N ASP A 340 5.82 1.47 24.56
CA ASP A 340 6.89 1.90 25.48
C ASP A 340 7.33 3.37 25.29
N THR A 341 6.37 4.23 24.93
CA THR A 341 6.61 5.68 24.74
C THR A 341 6.54 6.46 26.04
N GLY A 342 6.08 5.83 27.13
CA GLY A 342 5.74 6.48 28.39
C GLY A 342 4.39 7.21 28.36
N SER A 343 3.63 7.14 27.26
CA SER A 343 2.30 7.75 27.15
C SER A 343 1.20 6.71 27.35
N ARG A 344 0.37 6.91 28.39
CA ARG A 344 -0.82 6.09 28.63
C ARG A 344 -1.81 6.12 27.47
N MET A 345 -1.83 7.21 26.71
CA MET A 345 -2.64 7.33 25.49
C MET A 345 -2.23 6.28 24.45
N ASP A 346 -0.92 6.09 24.22
CA ASP A 346 -0.43 5.15 23.22
C ASP A 346 -0.70 3.70 23.61
N GLU A 347 -0.57 3.38 24.89
CA GLU A 347 -0.92 2.06 25.43
C GLU A 347 -2.39 1.72 25.16
N VAL A 348 -3.31 2.66 25.45
CA VAL A 348 -4.74 2.46 25.19
C VAL A 348 -5.02 2.36 23.68
N ILE A 349 -4.39 3.21 22.87
CA ILE A 349 -4.50 3.11 21.41
C ILE A 349 -4.07 1.72 20.92
N PHE A 350 -2.92 1.22 21.39
CA PHE A 350 -2.39 -0.07 21.00
C PHE A 350 -3.36 -1.21 21.33
N GLU A 351 -3.86 -1.27 22.56
CA GLU A 351 -4.80 -2.33 22.99
C GLU A 351 -6.09 -2.33 22.16
N GLU A 352 -6.61 -1.15 21.80
CA GLU A 352 -7.81 -1.01 20.97
C GLU A 352 -7.60 -1.51 19.52
N PHE A 353 -6.39 -1.41 18.99
CA PHE A 353 -6.05 -1.93 17.66
C PHE A 353 -5.64 -3.39 17.66
N LYS A 354 -5.03 -3.88 18.75
CA LYS A 354 -4.65 -5.28 18.93
C LYS A 354 -5.84 -6.21 18.74
N GLY A 355 -7.00 -5.86 19.29
CA GLY A 355 -8.25 -6.62 19.09
C GLY A 355 -8.78 -6.62 17.66
N THR A 356 -8.41 -5.63 16.84
CA THR A 356 -8.87 -5.46 15.45
C THR A 356 -7.98 -6.19 14.43
N GLY A 357 -6.68 -6.30 14.75
CA GLY A 357 -5.67 -6.95 13.90
C GLY A 357 -5.79 -8.48 13.88
N ASN A 358 -5.18 -9.09 12.87
CA ASN A 358 -5.03 -10.54 12.75
C ASN A 358 -3.58 -10.98 12.51
N MET A 359 -2.62 -10.06 12.54
CA MET A 359 -1.19 -10.36 12.59
C MET A 359 -0.51 -9.32 13.48
N GLU A 360 0.47 -9.77 14.27
CA GLU A 360 1.29 -8.93 15.14
C GLU A 360 2.77 -9.29 14.97
N ILE A 361 3.62 -8.28 14.72
CA ILE A 361 5.07 -8.36 14.80
C ILE A 361 5.50 -7.46 15.95
N ASN A 362 6.02 -8.05 17.03
CA ASN A 362 6.51 -7.30 18.18
C ASN A 362 8.02 -7.13 18.04
N LEU A 363 8.49 -5.88 18.10
CA LEU A 363 9.92 -5.58 18.11
C LEU A 363 10.42 -5.36 19.54
N ASP A 364 11.56 -5.96 19.88
CA ASP A 364 12.14 -5.88 21.23
C ASP A 364 13.39 -4.99 21.27
N ARG A 365 13.34 -3.96 22.12
CA ARG A 365 14.46 -3.06 22.36
C ARG A 365 15.71 -3.78 22.88
N ARG A 366 15.55 -4.85 23.68
CA ARG A 366 16.66 -5.62 24.26
C ARG A 366 17.55 -6.26 23.18
N LEU A 367 16.95 -6.70 22.07
CA LEU A 367 17.68 -7.23 20.91
C LEU A 367 18.49 -6.12 20.22
N VAL A 368 17.89 -4.94 20.08
CA VAL A 368 18.50 -3.76 19.45
C VAL A 368 19.70 -3.26 20.26
N ASP A 369 19.57 -3.21 21.58
CA ASP A 369 20.65 -2.78 22.49
C ASP A 369 21.87 -3.73 22.40
N LYS A 370 21.63 -5.01 22.08
CA LYS A 370 22.67 -6.01 21.78
C LYS A 370 23.09 -6.08 20.31
N ARG A 371 22.52 -5.23 19.44
CA ARG A 371 22.74 -5.18 17.98
C ARG A 371 22.35 -6.47 17.24
N ILE A 372 21.32 -7.16 17.72
CA ILE A 372 20.78 -8.36 17.10
C ILE A 372 19.60 -7.95 16.20
N PHE A 373 19.68 -8.31 14.91
CA PHE A 373 18.67 -8.00 13.91
C PHE A 373 18.35 -9.24 13.05
N PRO A 374 17.08 -9.53 12.74
CA PRO A 374 15.86 -8.79 13.11
C PRO A 374 15.58 -8.76 14.62
N ALA A 375 15.15 -7.61 15.13
CA ALA A 375 14.81 -7.42 16.53
C ALA A 375 13.36 -7.84 16.82
N ILE A 376 12.95 -9.03 16.34
CA ILE A 376 11.57 -9.54 16.45
C ILE A 376 11.47 -10.44 17.67
N ASP A 377 10.49 -10.18 18.54
CA ASP A 377 10.08 -11.06 19.63
C ASP A 377 9.30 -12.25 19.07
N ILE A 378 9.90 -13.43 19.13
CA ILE A 378 9.37 -14.67 18.53
C ILE A 378 8.10 -15.12 19.25
N SER A 379 8.07 -14.96 20.57
CA SER A 379 6.99 -15.44 21.43
C SER A 379 5.70 -14.65 21.27
N ARG A 380 5.83 -13.32 21.09
CA ARG A 380 4.70 -12.40 20.97
C ARG A 380 4.25 -12.17 19.53
N SER A 381 5.05 -12.58 18.55
CA SER A 381 4.74 -12.38 17.13
C SER A 381 4.03 -13.58 16.53
N GLY A 382 3.00 -13.34 15.73
CA GLY A 382 2.26 -14.39 15.04
C GLY A 382 1.15 -13.88 14.14
N THR A 383 0.66 -14.78 13.29
CA THR A 383 -0.47 -14.53 12.38
C THR A 383 -1.63 -15.46 12.75
N ARG A 384 -2.84 -14.91 12.89
CA ARG A 384 -4.05 -15.73 13.06
C ARG A 384 -4.38 -16.44 11.76
N LYS A 385 -4.86 -17.68 11.85
CA LYS A 385 -5.24 -18.49 10.67
C LYS A 385 -4.08 -18.74 9.71
N GLU A 386 -2.86 -18.90 10.24
CA GLU A 386 -1.66 -19.17 9.43
C GLU A 386 -1.73 -20.52 8.68
N GLU A 387 -2.60 -21.45 9.10
CA GLU A 387 -2.88 -22.69 8.37
C GLU A 387 -3.50 -22.47 6.98
N LEU A 388 -4.02 -21.27 6.69
CA LEU A 388 -4.52 -20.92 5.36
C LEU A 388 -3.42 -20.37 4.44
N LEU A 389 -2.24 -20.06 4.98
CA LEU A 389 -1.13 -19.44 4.26
C LEU A 389 0.06 -20.38 4.09
N ILE A 390 0.23 -21.32 5.02
CA ILE A 390 1.37 -22.22 5.08
C ILE A 390 0.87 -23.65 4.88
N GLU A 391 1.57 -24.41 4.02
CA GLU A 391 1.28 -25.84 3.84
C GLU A 391 1.47 -26.63 5.14
N GLU A 392 0.63 -27.65 5.34
CA GLU A 392 0.54 -28.41 6.60
C GLU A 392 1.89 -28.99 7.08
N LEU A 393 2.71 -29.51 6.14
CA LEU A 393 4.03 -30.06 6.47
C LEU A 393 4.98 -29.00 7.02
N ASP A 394 5.00 -27.83 6.41
CA ASP A 394 5.87 -26.73 6.83
C ASP A 394 5.35 -26.05 8.09
N LEU A 395 4.03 -25.96 8.26
CA LEU A 395 3.41 -25.46 9.48
C LEU A 395 3.78 -26.34 10.70
N ASN A 396 3.72 -27.66 10.55
CA ASN A 396 4.14 -28.58 11.61
C ASN A 396 5.61 -28.38 12.02
N ARG A 397 6.49 -28.14 11.04
CA ARG A 397 7.92 -27.86 11.30
C ARG A 397 8.12 -26.53 12.02
N ILE A 398 7.42 -25.47 11.59
CA ILE A 398 7.42 -24.16 12.24
C ILE A 398 6.91 -24.27 13.69
N TRP A 399 5.90 -25.11 13.94
CA TRP A 399 5.41 -25.33 15.30
C TRP A 399 6.44 -26.00 16.20
N ILE A 400 7.16 -27.01 15.69
CA ILE A 400 8.29 -27.63 16.41
C ILE A 400 9.38 -26.58 16.68
N LEU A 401 9.74 -25.79 15.68
CA LEU A 401 10.71 -24.69 15.83
C LEU A 401 10.29 -23.74 16.95
N ARG A 402 9.03 -23.26 16.95
CA ARG A 402 8.50 -22.38 17.99
C ARG A 402 8.57 -23.02 19.38
N LYS A 403 8.28 -24.31 19.53
CA LYS A 403 8.39 -25.04 20.81
C LYS A 403 9.82 -25.12 21.32
N VAL A 404 10.80 -25.30 20.43
CA VAL A 404 12.22 -25.34 20.81
C VAL A 404 12.68 -23.94 21.25
N LEU A 405 12.34 -22.92 20.46
CA LEU A 405 12.72 -21.53 20.75
C LEU A 405 12.08 -21.01 22.03
N SER A 406 10.86 -21.44 22.37
CA SER A 406 10.17 -20.99 23.59
C SER A 406 10.80 -21.49 24.90
N GLN A 407 11.73 -22.45 24.85
CA GLN A 407 12.47 -22.92 26.02
C GLN A 407 13.70 -22.04 26.33
N MET A 408 14.04 -21.14 25.42
CA MET A 408 15.21 -20.25 25.52
C MET A 408 14.77 -18.86 25.96
N ASN A 409 15.72 -18.05 26.43
CA ASN A 409 15.46 -16.63 26.54
C ASN A 409 15.42 -15.98 25.14
N GLU A 410 14.77 -14.83 25.02
CA GLU A 410 14.50 -14.20 23.71
C GLU A 410 15.77 -13.91 22.90
N VAL A 411 16.86 -13.50 23.57
CA VAL A 411 18.13 -13.21 22.92
C VAL A 411 18.74 -14.47 22.32
N GLU A 412 18.83 -15.54 23.11
CA GLU A 412 19.36 -16.84 22.67
C GLU A 412 18.50 -17.45 21.56
N ALA A 413 17.18 -17.32 21.66
CA ALA A 413 16.25 -17.83 20.66
C ALA A 413 16.49 -17.18 19.29
N VAL A 414 16.59 -15.85 19.25
CA VAL A 414 16.84 -15.10 18.00
C VAL A 414 18.24 -15.39 17.46
N GLU A 415 19.27 -15.43 18.30
CA GLU A 415 20.64 -15.77 17.88
C GLU A 415 20.72 -17.18 17.29
N LEU A 416 20.08 -18.17 17.93
CA LEU A 416 20.02 -19.53 17.43
C LEU A 416 19.28 -19.59 16.09
N LEU A 417 18.14 -18.92 15.98
CA LEU A 417 17.37 -18.89 14.74
C LEU A 417 18.21 -18.29 13.59
N ILE A 418 18.90 -17.17 13.83
CA ILE A 418 19.77 -16.54 12.84
C ILE A 418 20.94 -17.46 12.47
N ASP A 419 21.61 -18.10 13.43
CA ASP A 419 22.69 -19.06 13.17
C ASP A 419 22.20 -20.20 12.26
N LYS A 420 21.04 -20.79 12.56
CA LYS A 420 20.49 -21.90 11.76
C LYS A 420 20.05 -21.45 10.37
N LEU A 421 19.39 -20.29 10.25
CA LEU A 421 18.98 -19.76 8.95
C LEU A 421 20.18 -19.39 8.09
N SER A 422 21.27 -18.88 8.68
CA SER A 422 22.48 -18.48 7.95
C SER A 422 23.17 -19.64 7.22
N LYS A 423 22.94 -20.89 7.67
CA LYS A 423 23.47 -22.12 7.07
C LYS A 423 22.75 -22.55 5.79
N THR A 424 21.64 -21.89 5.46
CA THR A 424 20.79 -22.21 4.30
C THR A 424 20.52 -20.95 3.50
N LYS A 425 20.19 -21.09 2.21
CA LYS A 425 19.90 -19.93 1.36
C LYS A 425 18.43 -19.52 1.41
N VAL A 426 17.51 -20.49 1.50
CA VAL A 426 16.07 -20.27 1.52
C VAL A 426 15.42 -21.00 2.68
N ASN A 427 14.25 -20.51 3.12
CA ASN A 427 13.51 -21.11 4.24
C ASN A 427 13.10 -22.56 3.98
N GLN A 428 12.81 -22.93 2.73
CA GLN A 428 12.45 -24.31 2.40
C GLN A 428 13.58 -25.30 2.72
N ASP A 429 14.83 -24.95 2.42
CA ASP A 429 15.99 -25.79 2.72
C ASP A 429 16.17 -25.96 4.22
N PHE A 430 15.96 -24.89 4.98
CA PHE A 430 16.00 -24.92 6.44
C PHE A 430 14.92 -25.83 7.03
N LEU A 431 13.67 -25.69 6.60
CA LEU A 431 12.56 -26.53 7.05
C LEU A 431 12.77 -28.01 6.67
N ASN A 432 13.29 -28.28 5.47
CA ASN A 432 13.63 -29.64 5.03
C ASN A 432 14.79 -30.25 5.84
N ALA A 433 15.77 -29.45 6.27
CA ALA A 433 16.88 -29.92 7.08
C ALA A 433 16.44 -30.33 8.50
N MET A 434 15.38 -29.72 9.05
CA MET A 434 14.81 -30.12 10.34
C MET A 434 14.29 -31.56 10.34
N SER A 435 13.84 -32.08 9.19
CA SER A 435 13.36 -33.47 9.05
C SER A 435 14.48 -34.51 8.97
N LYS A 436 15.73 -34.11 8.72
CA LYS A 436 16.87 -35.04 8.62
C LYS A 436 17.60 -35.28 9.94
N GLY A 437 17.14 -34.66 11.03
CA GLY A 437 17.64 -34.90 12.38
C GLY A 437 16.86 -36.01 13.07
N ASN A 438 17.19 -37.26 12.75
CA ASN A 438 16.97 -38.44 13.59
C ASN A 438 18.32 -39.10 13.85
#